data_AF-A0A183ECA8-F1
#
_entry.id   AF-A0A183ECA8-F1
#
_cell.length_a   1.000
_cell.length_b   1.000
_cell.length_c   1.000
_cell.angle_alpha   90.00
_cell.angle_beta   90.00
_cell.angle_gamma   90.00
#
_symmetry.space_group_name_H-M   'P 1'
#
loop_
_entity.id
_entity.type
_entity.pdbx_description
1 polymer ?
#
loop_
_entity_poly.entity_id
_entity_poly.type
_entity_poly.pdbx_seq_one_letter_code
_entity_poly.pdbx_strand_id
1 'polypeptide(L)'
;MHLPLNSRVVARLTAFCSSLVDCVASVHILESVAPAPIQHDQEMFRIESFCKNRLLQYDADFKSGKELSEQQNEARYCIGEVETQLDFFNELGKMLSVLQKEYHRSLKRKEENVKKDQAEDERKLLLDFINYRYVVEQFDREDVKKAFIDGSDDTVKISEEEYQMIEDLSHFFGLKMSISDGFLKYREKCEKNVKSAHKVLTGSKEKLVGRFSGAEIKKLLDEIVNCEFTRDAKEELLDKPKEHPLESPKEQLKDGPKVNYLTN
;
A
#
# COMPACT_ATOMS: atom_id res chain seq x y z
N MET A 1 32.05 -43.89 -36.21
CA MET A 1 32.09 -42.75 -37.14
C MET A 1 30.98 -41.79 -36.74
N HIS A 2 31.31 -40.69 -36.04
CA HIS A 2 30.37 -39.61 -35.81
C HIS A 2 30.23 -38.82 -37.11
N LEU A 3 29.08 -38.91 -37.77
CA LEU A 3 28.74 -37.98 -38.84
C LEU A 3 28.45 -36.61 -38.20
N PRO A 4 28.98 -35.51 -38.75
CA PRO A 4 28.68 -34.19 -38.22
C PRO A 4 27.19 -33.92 -38.42
N LEU A 5 26.49 -33.59 -37.33
CA LEU A 5 25.15 -33.03 -37.38
C LEU A 5 25.14 -31.89 -38.41
N ASN A 6 24.21 -31.98 -39.37
CA ASN A 6 24.07 -31.05 -40.48
C ASN A 6 24.05 -29.61 -39.92
N SER A 7 25.06 -28.80 -40.30
CA SER A 7 25.32 -27.48 -39.72
C SER A 7 24.11 -26.54 -39.79
N ARG A 8 23.17 -26.79 -40.72
CA ARG A 8 21.90 -26.06 -40.84
C ARG A 8 20.87 -26.39 -39.75
N VAL A 9 20.84 -27.63 -39.26
CA VAL A 9 19.93 -28.06 -38.18
C VAL A 9 20.44 -27.50 -36.85
N VAL A 10 21.75 -27.62 -36.62
CA VAL A 10 22.42 -26.98 -35.48
C VAL A 10 22.25 -25.47 -35.54
N ALA A 11 22.42 -24.81 -36.69
CA ALA A 11 22.21 -23.37 -36.81
C ALA A 11 20.76 -22.93 -36.54
N ARG A 12 19.75 -23.74 -36.92
CA ARG A 12 18.34 -23.44 -36.65
C ARG A 12 17.96 -23.65 -35.19
N LEU A 13 18.46 -24.73 -34.57
CA LEU A 13 18.31 -24.96 -33.13
C LEU A 13 19.06 -23.91 -32.31
N THR A 14 20.27 -23.51 -32.71
CA THR A 14 21.04 -22.45 -32.06
C THR A 14 20.37 -21.08 -32.23
N ALA A 15 19.83 -20.75 -33.41
CA ALA A 15 19.08 -19.50 -33.61
C ALA A 15 17.78 -19.47 -32.77
N PHE A 16 17.12 -20.62 -32.64
CA PHE A 16 15.94 -20.80 -31.79
C PHE A 16 16.29 -20.67 -30.29
N CYS A 17 17.39 -21.29 -29.85
CA CYS A 17 17.89 -21.16 -28.47
C CYS A 17 18.39 -19.74 -28.15
N SER A 18 19.02 -19.03 -29.10
CA SER A 18 19.39 -17.61 -28.92
C SER A 18 18.16 -16.71 -28.82
N SER A 19 17.13 -16.96 -29.63
CA SER A 19 15.84 -16.27 -29.52
C SER A 19 15.16 -16.53 -28.18
N LEU A 20 15.35 -17.71 -27.59
CA LEU A 20 14.88 -18.07 -26.23
C LEU A 20 15.61 -17.28 -25.14
N VAL A 21 16.94 -17.11 -25.26
CA VAL A 21 17.73 -16.28 -24.34
C VAL A 21 17.32 -14.81 -24.44
N ASP A 22 17.07 -14.30 -25.63
CA ASP A 22 16.58 -12.92 -25.85
C ASP A 22 15.14 -12.72 -25.32
N CYS A 23 14.31 -13.77 -25.37
CA CYS A 23 12.96 -13.76 -24.78
C CYS A 23 13.02 -13.74 -23.24
N VAL A 24 13.94 -14.51 -22.63
CA VAL A 24 14.19 -14.49 -21.19
C VAL A 24 14.81 -13.17 -20.74
N ALA A 25 15.69 -12.56 -21.55
CA ALA A 25 16.22 -11.22 -21.30
C ALA A 25 15.12 -10.15 -21.39
N SER A 26 14.11 -10.33 -22.25
CA SER A 26 12.95 -9.45 -22.34
C SER A 26 12.02 -9.53 -21.12
N VAL A 27 12.05 -10.62 -20.35
CA VAL A 27 11.33 -10.73 -19.06
C VAL A 27 11.90 -9.80 -18.00
N HIS A 28 13.18 -9.40 -18.11
CA HIS A 28 13.76 -8.36 -17.25
C HIS A 28 13.34 -6.92 -17.61
N ILE A 29 12.62 -6.71 -18.73
CA ILE A 29 12.17 -5.39 -19.20
C ILE A 29 10.67 -5.15 -18.90
N LEU A 30 9.95 -6.13 -18.36
CA LEU A 30 8.52 -6.02 -18.04
C LEU A 30 8.25 -5.32 -16.71
N GLU A 31 8.67 -4.05 -16.61
CA GLU A 31 8.23 -3.13 -15.55
C GLU A 31 6.97 -2.33 -15.93
N SER A 32 6.34 -2.51 -17.10
CA SER A 32 5.24 -1.60 -17.50
C SER A 32 4.13 -2.12 -18.42
N VAL A 33 3.97 -3.43 -18.64
CA VAL A 33 2.91 -3.91 -19.55
C VAL A 33 1.94 -4.86 -18.84
N ALA A 34 0.65 -4.52 -18.98
CA ALA A 34 -0.53 -5.30 -18.58
C ALA A 34 -0.44 -6.79 -18.98
N PRO A 35 -1.23 -7.69 -18.36
CA PRO A 35 -0.94 -9.11 -18.36
C PRO A 35 -1.26 -9.73 -19.72
N ALA A 36 -0.23 -9.93 -20.55
CA ALA A 36 -0.33 -10.76 -21.74
C ALA A 36 0.80 -11.80 -21.90
N PRO A 37 1.19 -12.61 -20.88
CA PRO A 37 2.12 -13.71 -21.10
C PRO A 37 1.47 -15.05 -21.49
N ILE A 38 0.13 -15.20 -21.42
CA ILE A 38 -0.52 -16.53 -21.53
C ILE A 38 -0.65 -17.04 -22.99
N GLN A 39 -0.64 -16.16 -24.00
CA GLN A 39 -0.88 -16.57 -25.39
C GLN A 39 0.35 -17.16 -26.09
N HIS A 40 1.56 -16.65 -25.80
CA HIS A 40 2.79 -17.12 -26.45
C HIS A 40 3.20 -18.53 -26.01
N ASP A 41 3.03 -18.86 -24.73
CA ASP A 41 3.34 -20.20 -24.19
C ASP A 41 2.48 -21.31 -24.83
N GLN A 42 1.22 -21.00 -25.14
CA GLN A 42 0.30 -21.96 -25.76
C GLN A 42 0.62 -22.19 -27.24
N GLU A 43 1.12 -21.18 -27.94
CA GLU A 43 1.45 -21.27 -29.36
C GLU A 43 2.73 -22.08 -29.59
N MET A 44 3.75 -21.86 -28.75
CA MET A 44 4.98 -22.66 -28.73
C MET A 44 4.72 -24.14 -28.47
N PHE A 45 3.95 -24.46 -27.43
CA PHE A 45 3.61 -25.85 -27.11
C PHE A 45 2.80 -26.53 -28.23
N ARG A 46 1.95 -25.78 -28.94
CA ARG A 46 1.18 -26.28 -30.10
C ARG A 46 2.09 -26.62 -31.29
N ILE A 47 3.07 -25.77 -31.59
CA ILE A 47 3.99 -25.98 -32.71
C ILE A 47 4.88 -27.20 -32.44
N GLU A 48 5.42 -27.32 -31.22
CA GLU A 48 6.30 -28.46 -30.87
C GLU A 48 5.52 -29.78 -30.77
N SER A 49 4.29 -29.77 -30.25
CA SER A 49 3.40 -30.93 -30.25
C SER A 49 3.02 -31.37 -31.68
N PHE A 50 2.78 -30.42 -32.60
CA PHE A 50 2.56 -30.71 -34.01
C PHE A 50 3.79 -31.37 -34.66
N CYS A 51 4.99 -30.88 -34.37
CA CYS A 51 6.24 -31.48 -34.83
C CYS A 51 6.41 -32.92 -34.32
N LYS A 52 6.15 -33.18 -33.03
CA LYS A 52 6.17 -34.53 -32.46
C LYS A 52 5.18 -35.47 -33.18
N ASN A 53 3.95 -35.03 -33.39
CA ASN A 53 2.93 -35.83 -34.08
C ASN A 53 3.30 -36.14 -35.54
N ARG A 54 3.95 -35.20 -36.24
CA ARG A 54 4.49 -35.44 -37.59
C ARG A 54 5.62 -36.47 -37.59
N LEU A 55 6.52 -36.44 -36.61
CA LEU A 55 7.60 -37.43 -36.48
C LEU A 55 7.07 -38.82 -36.15
N LEU A 56 6.08 -38.92 -35.26
CA LEU A 56 5.38 -40.19 -34.96
C LEU A 56 4.68 -40.74 -36.21
N GLN A 57 4.08 -39.88 -37.04
CA GLN A 57 3.48 -40.30 -38.30
C GLN A 57 4.53 -40.87 -39.27
N TYR A 58 5.72 -40.25 -39.38
CA TYR A 58 6.79 -40.80 -40.21
C TYR A 58 7.27 -42.17 -39.69
N ASP A 59 7.36 -42.36 -38.37
CA ASP A 59 7.72 -43.67 -37.82
C ASP A 59 6.66 -44.75 -38.06
N ALA A 60 5.37 -44.41 -37.98
CA ALA A 60 4.28 -45.30 -38.34
C ALA A 60 4.27 -45.66 -39.83
N ASP A 61 4.44 -44.66 -40.70
CA ASP A 61 4.50 -44.83 -42.16
C ASP A 61 5.67 -45.77 -42.53
N PHE A 62 6.86 -45.58 -41.95
CA PHE A 62 8.01 -46.47 -42.15
C PHE A 62 7.71 -47.91 -41.71
N LYS A 63 7.15 -48.09 -40.50
CA LYS A 63 6.77 -49.42 -39.97
C LYS A 63 5.70 -50.11 -40.79
N SER A 64 4.83 -49.36 -41.47
CA SER A 64 3.83 -49.88 -42.39
C SER A 64 4.36 -50.29 -43.77
N GLY A 65 5.66 -50.07 -44.03
CA GLY A 65 6.32 -50.41 -45.29
C GLY A 65 6.22 -49.33 -46.37
N LYS A 66 5.78 -48.11 -46.02
CA LYS A 66 5.72 -46.98 -46.96
C LYS A 66 7.11 -46.41 -47.17
N GLU A 67 7.48 -46.13 -48.43
CA GLU A 67 8.73 -45.42 -48.73
C GLU A 67 8.65 -43.97 -48.25
N LEU A 68 9.64 -43.58 -47.46
CA LEU A 68 9.84 -42.21 -46.98
C LEU A 68 10.98 -41.55 -47.74
N SER A 69 10.91 -40.22 -47.88
CA SER A 69 12.04 -39.45 -48.41
C SER A 69 13.24 -39.50 -47.46
N GLU A 70 14.44 -39.23 -47.99
CA GLU A 70 15.68 -39.15 -47.20
C GLU A 70 15.54 -38.17 -46.02
N GLN A 71 14.96 -37.00 -46.26
CA GLN A 71 14.70 -35.99 -45.22
C GLN A 71 13.70 -36.44 -44.15
N GLN A 72 12.68 -37.24 -44.52
CA GLN A 72 11.72 -37.81 -43.57
C GLN A 72 12.37 -38.89 -42.70
N ASN A 73 13.24 -39.70 -43.30
CA ASN A 73 14.03 -40.70 -42.58
C ASN A 73 15.01 -40.04 -41.62
N GLU A 74 15.73 -38.99 -42.03
CA GLU A 74 16.61 -38.21 -41.17
C GLU A 74 15.85 -37.58 -39.99
N ALA A 75 14.73 -36.91 -40.27
CA ALA A 75 13.92 -36.26 -39.23
C ALA A 75 13.37 -37.25 -38.19
N ARG A 76 13.05 -38.49 -38.60
CA ARG A 76 12.58 -39.55 -37.70
C ARG A 76 13.58 -39.89 -36.60
N TYR A 77 14.89 -39.82 -36.88
CA TYR A 77 15.93 -40.10 -35.88
C TYR A 77 16.00 -39.04 -34.77
N CYS A 78 15.42 -37.84 -34.98
CA CYS A 78 15.41 -36.77 -33.98
C CYS A 78 14.25 -36.87 -32.97
N ILE A 79 13.37 -37.88 -33.08
CA ILE A 79 12.16 -37.97 -32.25
C ILE A 79 12.44 -37.96 -30.76
N GLY A 80 13.44 -38.73 -30.28
CA GLY A 80 13.77 -38.80 -28.85
C GLY A 80 14.33 -37.49 -28.28
N GLU A 81 15.03 -36.71 -29.11
CA GLU A 81 15.51 -35.37 -28.73
C GLU A 81 14.33 -34.40 -28.56
N VAL A 82 13.37 -34.43 -29.50
CA VAL A 82 12.14 -33.63 -29.43
C VAL A 82 11.29 -33.99 -28.21
N GLU A 83 11.22 -35.28 -27.86
CA GLU A 83 10.50 -35.71 -26.64
C GLU A 83 11.14 -35.16 -25.36
N THR A 84 12.48 -35.24 -25.27
CA THR A 84 13.21 -34.72 -24.12
C THR A 84 13.06 -33.19 -23.98
N GLN A 85 13.10 -32.47 -25.10
CA GLN A 85 12.89 -31.02 -25.13
C GLN A 85 11.46 -30.65 -24.67
N LEU A 86 10.44 -31.39 -25.12
CA LEU A 86 9.06 -31.19 -24.70
C LEU A 86 8.85 -31.41 -23.20
N ASP A 87 9.47 -32.45 -22.63
CA ASP A 87 9.41 -32.72 -21.20
C ASP A 87 10.07 -31.59 -20.40
N PHE A 88 11.23 -31.10 -20.85
CA PHE A 88 11.91 -29.95 -20.25
C PHE A 88 11.05 -28.67 -20.30
N PHE A 89 10.44 -28.36 -21.44
CA PHE A 89 9.56 -27.19 -21.56
C PHE A 89 8.31 -27.31 -20.67
N ASN A 90 7.76 -28.52 -20.53
CA ASN A 90 6.65 -28.76 -19.61
C ASN A 90 7.06 -28.53 -18.14
N GLU A 91 8.26 -28.97 -17.75
CA GLU A 91 8.80 -28.69 -16.41
C GLU A 91 9.06 -27.20 -16.17
N LEU A 92 9.64 -26.51 -17.15
CA LEU A 92 9.81 -25.06 -17.11
C LEU A 92 8.47 -24.33 -16.99
N GLY A 93 7.46 -24.71 -17.77
CA GLY A 93 6.12 -24.12 -17.70
C GLY A 93 5.49 -24.30 -16.32
N LYS A 94 5.66 -25.47 -15.69
CA LYS A 94 5.21 -25.70 -14.31
C LYS A 94 5.94 -24.77 -13.32
N MET A 95 7.26 -24.68 -13.41
CA MET A 95 8.07 -23.82 -12.55
C MET A 95 7.68 -22.35 -12.70
N LEU A 96 7.52 -21.88 -13.94
CA LEU A 96 7.10 -20.51 -14.25
C LEU A 96 5.71 -20.22 -13.70
N SER A 97 4.76 -21.16 -13.83
CA SER A 97 3.41 -21.00 -13.27
C SER A 97 3.42 -20.86 -11.75
N VAL A 98 4.27 -21.63 -11.06
CA VAL A 98 4.45 -21.52 -9.60
C VAL A 98 5.04 -20.15 -9.25
N LEU A 99 6.12 -19.76 -9.91
CA LEU A 99 6.79 -18.48 -9.66
C LEU A 99 5.85 -17.28 -9.92
N GLN A 100 5.06 -17.33 -11.00
CA GLN A 100 4.06 -16.33 -11.30
C GLN A 100 3.03 -16.22 -10.17
N LYS A 101 2.49 -17.34 -9.68
CA LYS A 101 1.53 -17.33 -8.56
C LYS A 101 2.15 -16.77 -7.28
N GLU A 102 3.40 -17.13 -6.98
CA GLU A 102 4.11 -16.62 -5.81
C GLU A 102 4.37 -15.12 -5.91
N TYR A 103 4.79 -14.63 -7.08
CA TYR A 103 4.97 -13.21 -7.35
C TYR A 103 3.68 -12.43 -7.11
N HIS A 104 2.55 -12.85 -7.68
CA HIS A 104 1.25 -12.17 -7.48
C HIS A 104 0.81 -12.19 -6.01
N ARG A 105 1.01 -13.31 -5.31
CA ARG A 105 0.73 -13.40 -3.86
C ARG A 105 1.63 -12.48 -3.03
N SER A 106 2.89 -12.30 -3.44
CA SER A 106 3.84 -11.41 -2.78
C SER A 106 3.48 -9.96 -3.01
N LEU A 107 3.13 -9.59 -4.25
CA LEU A 107 2.67 -8.24 -4.60
C LEU A 107 1.42 -7.85 -3.81
N LYS A 108 0.41 -8.72 -3.78
CA LYS A 108 -0.82 -8.49 -2.99
C LYS A 108 -0.53 -8.31 -1.50
N ARG A 109 0.35 -9.13 -0.91
CA ARG A 109 0.77 -8.99 0.49
C ARG A 109 1.48 -7.67 0.76
N LYS A 110 2.35 -7.22 -0.14
CA LYS A 110 3.01 -5.91 -0.02
C LYS A 110 1.99 -4.77 -0.06
N GLU A 111 1.04 -4.81 -0.98
CA GLU A 111 -0.03 -3.81 -1.07
C GLU A 111 -0.90 -3.78 0.20
N GLU A 112 -1.27 -4.95 0.73
CA GLU A 112 -2.03 -5.06 1.98
C GLU A 112 -1.26 -4.50 3.18
N ASN A 113 0.04 -4.80 3.27
CA ASN A 113 0.90 -4.26 4.32
C ASN A 113 1.05 -2.74 4.22
N VAL A 114 1.29 -2.19 3.03
CA VAL A 114 1.38 -0.73 2.82
C VAL A 114 0.08 -0.03 3.24
N LYS A 115 -1.08 -0.59 2.89
CA LYS A 115 -2.38 -0.05 3.32
C LYS A 115 -2.57 -0.10 4.83
N LYS A 116 -2.12 -1.19 5.46
CA LYS A 116 -2.18 -1.36 6.91
C LYS A 116 -1.28 -0.35 7.62
N ASP A 117 -0.03 -0.23 7.18
CA ASP A 117 0.95 0.71 7.76
C ASP A 117 0.46 2.16 7.61
N GLN A 118 -0.09 2.52 6.45
CA GLN A 118 -0.69 3.84 6.24
C GLN A 118 -1.86 4.11 7.20
N ALA A 119 -2.74 3.13 7.41
CA ALA A 119 -3.87 3.27 8.34
C ALA A 119 -3.40 3.39 9.81
N GLU A 120 -2.33 2.68 10.20
CA GLU A 120 -1.72 2.80 11.52
C GLU A 120 -1.07 4.17 11.73
N ASP A 121 -0.36 4.70 10.71
CA ASP A 121 0.23 6.04 10.74
C ASP A 121 -0.84 7.14 10.83
N GLU A 122 -1.92 7.04 10.04
CA GLU A 122 -3.06 7.98 10.12
C GLU A 122 -3.75 7.94 11.49
N ARG A 123 -3.92 6.74 12.06
CA ARG A 123 -4.46 6.57 13.42
C ARG A 123 -3.56 7.21 14.47
N LYS A 124 -2.23 7.05 14.35
CA LYS A 124 -1.27 7.69 15.25
C LYS A 124 -1.33 9.21 15.14
N LEU A 125 -1.38 9.76 13.93
CA LEU A 125 -1.52 11.20 13.72
C LEU A 125 -2.81 11.76 14.33
N LEU A 126 -3.92 11.02 14.23
CA LEU A 126 -5.18 11.42 14.86
C LEU A 126 -5.09 11.40 16.40
N LEU A 127 -4.44 10.40 16.97
CA LEU A 127 -4.19 10.33 18.41
C LEU A 127 -3.32 11.51 18.88
N ASP A 128 -2.23 11.79 18.17
CA ASP A 128 -1.34 12.93 18.44
C ASP A 128 -2.12 14.24 18.34
N PHE A 129 -3.00 14.40 17.33
CA PHE A 129 -3.86 15.57 17.20
C PHE A 129 -4.77 15.78 18.41
N ILE A 130 -5.40 14.70 18.92
CA ILE A 130 -6.27 14.77 20.09
C ILE A 130 -5.45 15.13 21.35
N ASN A 131 -4.29 14.51 21.53
CA ASN A 131 -3.40 14.79 22.66
C ASN A 131 -2.90 16.23 22.66
N TYR A 132 -2.42 16.72 21.52
CA TYR A 132 -1.93 18.09 21.38
C TYR A 132 -3.05 19.10 21.57
N ARG A 133 -4.24 18.84 21.01
CA ARG A 133 -5.40 19.70 21.23
C ARG A 133 -5.74 19.81 22.71
N TYR A 134 -5.72 18.69 23.45
CA TYR A 134 -5.96 18.68 24.88
C TYR A 134 -4.91 19.50 25.65
N VAL A 135 -3.62 19.33 25.33
CA VAL A 135 -2.54 20.12 25.94
C VAL A 135 -2.74 21.60 25.69
N VAL A 136 -2.95 21.99 24.44
CA VAL A 136 -3.16 23.41 24.07
C VAL A 136 -4.38 24.00 24.79
N GLU A 137 -5.45 23.22 24.99
CA GLU A 137 -6.63 23.65 25.75
C GLU A 137 -6.33 23.90 27.24
N GLN A 138 -5.40 23.17 27.85
CA GLN A 138 -5.00 23.43 29.25
C GLN A 138 -4.20 24.71 29.42
N PHE A 139 -3.47 25.15 28.38
CA PHE A 139 -2.62 26.34 28.42
C PHE A 139 -3.40 27.66 28.37
N ASP A 140 -4.73 27.63 28.21
CA ASP A 140 -5.58 28.81 28.44
C ASP A 140 -5.79 29.10 29.95
N ARG A 141 -5.26 28.26 30.86
CA ARG A 141 -5.42 28.41 32.31
C ARG A 141 -4.19 29.01 33.00
N GLU A 142 -4.41 30.02 33.84
CA GLU A 142 -3.37 30.74 34.58
C GLU A 142 -2.60 29.90 35.61
N ASP A 143 -3.25 28.88 36.19
CA ASP A 143 -2.58 27.96 37.12
C ASP A 143 -1.60 27.02 36.39
N VAL A 144 -2.00 26.52 35.21
CA VAL A 144 -1.14 25.76 34.30
C VAL A 144 0.05 26.63 33.86
N LYS A 145 -0.20 27.90 33.54
CA LYS A 145 0.85 28.86 33.19
C LYS A 145 1.96 28.93 34.22
N LYS A 146 1.59 29.14 35.49
CA LYS A 146 2.54 29.25 36.59
C LYS A 146 3.33 27.97 36.77
N ALA A 147 2.66 26.82 36.73
CA ALA A 147 3.31 25.52 36.90
C ALA A 147 4.42 25.29 35.87
N PHE A 148 4.12 25.48 34.58
CA PHE A 148 5.08 25.26 33.48
C PHE A 148 6.20 26.31 33.41
N ILE A 149 5.98 27.56 33.83
CA ILE A 149 7.03 28.59 33.87
C ILE A 149 7.98 28.38 35.05
N ASP A 150 7.42 28.07 36.23
CA ASP A 150 8.22 27.88 37.45
C ASP A 150 8.90 26.50 37.45
N GLY A 151 8.32 25.52 36.74
CA GLY A 151 8.72 24.13 36.75
C GLY A 151 8.27 23.41 38.01
N SER A 152 7.10 23.77 38.56
CA SER A 152 6.49 23.12 39.73
C SER A 152 5.63 21.93 39.31
N ASP A 153 5.19 21.12 40.28
CA ASP A 153 4.22 20.03 40.07
C ASP A 153 4.64 19.03 38.97
N ASP A 154 5.93 18.68 38.97
CA ASP A 154 6.55 17.72 38.04
C ASP A 154 6.34 18.06 36.55
N THR A 155 6.15 19.35 36.25
CA THR A 155 6.04 19.87 34.88
C THR A 155 7.41 20.08 34.23
N VAL A 156 7.42 20.02 32.90
CA VAL A 156 8.59 20.45 32.12
C VAL A 156 8.65 21.97 32.19
N LYS A 157 9.77 22.50 32.67
CA LYS A 157 9.99 23.95 32.68
C LYS A 157 10.16 24.47 31.24
N ILE A 158 9.30 25.39 30.84
CA ILE A 158 9.36 26.05 29.52
C ILE A 158 9.55 27.56 29.67
N SER A 159 10.02 28.20 28.61
CA SER A 159 10.16 29.66 28.54
C SER A 159 8.82 30.36 28.26
N GLU A 160 8.73 31.65 28.61
CA GLU A 160 7.55 32.48 28.29
C GLU A 160 7.27 32.51 26.78
N GLU A 161 8.32 32.51 25.95
CA GLU A 161 8.18 32.47 24.49
C GLU A 161 7.57 31.16 23.99
N GLU A 162 7.96 30.03 24.60
CA GLU A 162 7.38 28.71 24.30
C GLU A 162 5.94 28.62 24.78
N TYR A 163 5.64 29.19 25.95
CA TYR A 163 4.27 29.28 26.47
C TYR A 163 3.36 30.07 25.52
N GLN A 164 3.78 31.27 25.12
CA GLN A 164 3.04 32.10 24.18
C GLN A 164 2.84 31.41 22.83
N MET A 165 3.85 30.67 22.37
CA MET A 165 3.75 29.87 21.16
C MET A 165 2.66 28.80 21.29
N ILE A 166 2.57 28.10 22.43
CA ILE A 166 1.53 27.08 22.66
C ILE A 166 0.13 27.71 22.66
N GLU A 167 -0.05 28.88 23.27
CA GLU A 167 -1.33 29.61 23.22
C GLU A 167 -1.74 29.95 21.77
N ASP A 168 -0.79 30.37 20.94
CA ASP A 168 -1.03 30.69 19.53
C ASP A 168 -1.47 29.45 18.71
N LEU A 169 -1.12 28.23 19.15
CA LEU A 169 -1.56 26.98 18.51
C LEU A 169 -3.06 26.73 18.65
N SER A 170 -3.75 27.39 19.59
CA SER A 170 -5.19 27.25 19.79
C SER A 170 -6.00 27.48 18.51
N HIS A 171 -5.51 28.32 17.59
CA HIS A 171 -6.09 28.50 16.27
C HIS A 171 -5.89 27.29 15.36
N PHE A 172 -4.71 26.67 15.36
CA PHE A 172 -4.40 25.52 14.50
C PHE A 172 -5.25 24.31 14.86
N PHE A 173 -5.51 24.10 16.15
CA PHE A 173 -6.33 22.99 16.66
C PHE A 173 -7.82 23.35 16.80
N GLY A 174 -8.24 24.49 16.26
CA GLY A 174 -9.65 24.87 16.13
C GLY A 174 -10.35 25.24 17.44
N LEU A 175 -9.60 25.58 18.49
CA LEU A 175 -10.15 25.96 19.80
C LEU A 175 -10.72 27.39 19.78
N LYS A 176 -10.08 28.30 19.03
CA LYS A 176 -10.49 29.71 18.92
C LYS A 176 -10.92 30.04 17.49
N MET A 177 -12.10 29.55 17.08
CA MET A 177 -12.71 29.86 15.77
C MET A 177 -14.13 30.42 15.91
N SER A 178 -14.41 31.51 15.20
CA SER A 178 -15.75 32.11 15.10
C SER A 178 -16.35 31.90 13.70
N ILE A 179 -17.68 31.72 13.64
CA ILE A 179 -18.46 31.66 12.39
C ILE A 179 -18.91 33.08 11.97
N SER A 180 -18.49 34.12 12.69
CA SER A 180 -18.96 35.51 12.51
C SER A 180 -18.84 36.04 11.08
N ASP A 181 -17.87 35.54 10.32
CA ASP A 181 -17.56 36.05 8.98
C ASP A 181 -18.25 35.24 7.86
N GLY A 182 -19.13 34.31 8.22
CA GLY A 182 -19.85 33.43 7.30
C GLY A 182 -19.15 32.09 7.03
N PHE A 183 -19.94 31.11 6.57
CA PHE A 183 -19.50 29.70 6.45
C PHE A 183 -18.32 29.49 5.49
N LEU A 184 -18.28 30.20 4.36
CA LEU A 184 -17.18 30.06 3.38
C LEU A 184 -15.84 30.48 3.99
N LYS A 185 -15.78 31.66 4.61
CA LYS A 185 -14.58 32.13 5.29
C LYS A 185 -14.19 31.25 6.47
N TYR A 186 -15.17 30.72 7.21
CA TYR A 186 -14.94 29.73 8.25
C TYR A 186 -14.25 28.47 7.69
N ARG A 187 -14.74 27.92 6.57
CA ARG A 187 -14.15 26.74 5.92
C ARG A 187 -12.72 27.00 5.45
N GLU A 188 -12.45 28.15 4.85
CA GLU A 188 -11.10 28.55 4.44
C GLU A 188 -10.14 28.65 5.64
N LYS A 189 -10.60 29.22 6.76
CA LYS A 189 -9.83 29.24 8.01
C LYS A 189 -9.56 27.82 8.52
N CYS A 190 -10.55 26.94 8.51
CA CYS A 190 -10.37 25.54 8.89
C CYS A 190 -9.30 24.86 8.04
N GLU A 191 -9.34 25.03 6.72
CA GLU A 191 -8.37 24.40 5.82
C GLU A 191 -6.94 24.91 6.08
N LYS A 192 -6.79 26.22 6.29
CA LYS A 192 -5.49 26.82 6.66
C LYS A 192 -4.97 26.27 7.99
N ASN A 193 -5.83 26.20 9.00
CA ASN A 193 -5.48 25.73 10.34
C ASN A 193 -5.13 24.25 10.34
N VAL A 194 -5.88 23.42 9.62
CA VAL A 194 -5.58 21.98 9.45
C VAL A 194 -4.24 21.79 8.75
N LYS A 195 -3.91 22.59 7.73
CA LYS A 195 -2.57 22.53 7.09
C LYS A 195 -1.46 22.87 8.08
N SER A 196 -1.64 23.89 8.93
CA SER A 196 -0.66 24.22 9.98
C SER A 196 -0.55 23.13 11.04
N ALA A 197 -1.68 22.61 11.53
CA ALA A 197 -1.70 21.50 12.48
C ALA A 197 -1.01 20.26 11.90
N HIS A 198 -1.25 19.93 10.63
CA HIS A 198 -0.59 18.82 9.96
C HIS A 198 0.94 19.01 9.88
N LYS A 199 1.43 20.23 9.64
CA LYS A 199 2.86 20.53 9.66
C LYS A 199 3.48 20.35 11.05
N VAL A 200 2.74 20.63 12.12
CA VAL A 200 3.16 20.29 13.50
C VAL A 200 3.20 18.77 13.68
N LEU A 201 2.08 18.08 13.41
CA LEU A 201 1.98 16.62 13.60
C LEU A 201 3.03 15.80 12.84
N THR A 202 3.42 16.25 11.65
CA THR A 202 4.45 15.60 10.83
C THR A 202 5.88 16.04 11.15
N GLY A 203 6.06 17.00 12.05
CA GLY A 203 7.39 17.53 12.39
C GLY A 203 8.07 18.25 11.23
N SER A 204 7.32 19.11 10.53
CA SER A 204 7.85 19.89 9.40
C SER A 204 8.96 20.84 9.83
N LYS A 205 9.95 21.06 8.96
CA LYS A 205 11.03 22.06 9.17
C LYS A 205 10.57 23.50 8.93
N GLU A 206 9.34 23.70 8.43
CA GLU A 206 8.79 25.02 8.16
C GLU A 206 8.46 25.78 9.45
N LYS A 207 8.78 27.07 9.49
CA LYS A 207 8.44 27.97 10.60
C LYS A 207 6.94 28.28 10.58
N LEU A 208 6.26 28.07 11.70
CA LEU A 208 4.80 28.22 11.80
C LEU A 208 4.42 29.38 12.72
N VAL A 209 5.03 29.44 13.90
CA VAL A 209 4.75 30.45 14.93
C VAL A 209 6.06 31.13 15.30
N GLY A 210 6.20 32.41 14.94
CA GLY A 210 7.43 33.17 15.15
C GLY A 210 8.66 32.48 14.54
N ARG A 211 9.59 32.06 15.41
CA ARG A 211 10.81 31.35 14.99
C ARG A 211 10.69 29.83 14.99
N PHE A 212 9.65 29.27 15.61
CA PHE A 212 9.51 27.85 15.86
C PHE A 212 8.98 27.09 14.63
N SER A 213 9.68 26.01 14.30
CA SER A 213 9.31 25.06 13.25
C SER A 213 8.31 24.02 13.73
N GLY A 214 7.59 23.39 12.80
CA GLY A 214 6.69 22.27 13.13
C GLY A 214 7.37 21.16 13.93
N ALA A 215 8.64 20.85 13.64
CA ALA A 215 9.44 19.87 14.37
C ALA A 215 9.74 20.28 15.82
N GLU A 216 10.11 21.55 16.05
CA GLU A 216 10.37 22.07 17.39
C GLU A 216 9.09 22.11 18.22
N ILE A 217 7.98 22.56 17.62
CA ILE A 217 6.66 22.60 18.26
C ILE A 217 6.22 21.18 18.62
N LYS A 218 6.35 20.22 17.70
CA LYS A 218 6.01 18.82 17.94
C LYS A 218 6.79 18.25 19.11
N LYS A 219 8.11 18.47 19.11
CA LYS A 219 9.00 17.97 20.16
C LYS A 219 8.58 18.50 21.53
N LEU A 220 8.27 19.80 21.63
CA LEU A 220 7.81 20.38 22.89
C LEU A 220 6.46 19.81 23.34
N LEU A 221 5.50 19.69 22.41
CA LEU A 221 4.20 19.08 22.73
C LEU A 221 4.34 17.61 23.14
N ASP A 222 5.23 16.84 22.52
CA ASP A 222 5.54 15.47 22.90
C ASP A 222 6.14 15.41 24.32
N GLU A 223 7.02 16.34 24.68
CA GLU A 223 7.57 16.44 26.04
C GLU A 223 6.47 16.76 27.07
N ILE A 224 5.57 17.69 26.75
CA ILE A 224 4.46 18.07 27.63
C ILE A 224 3.41 16.94 27.76
N VAL A 225 3.04 16.27 26.68
CA VAL A 225 2.10 15.13 26.72
C VAL A 225 2.62 13.97 27.58
N ASN A 226 3.95 13.86 27.72
CA ASN A 226 4.59 12.81 28.49
C ASN A 226 4.96 13.20 29.93
N CYS A 227 4.70 14.45 30.36
CA CYS A 227 4.93 14.85 31.75
C CYS A 227 3.84 14.29 32.69
N GLU A 228 4.16 14.13 33.96
CA GLU A 228 3.25 13.53 34.95
C GLU A 228 1.99 14.40 35.16
N PHE A 229 2.13 15.71 35.13
CA PHE A 229 1.02 16.67 35.21
C PHE A 229 -0.12 16.42 34.20
N THR A 230 0.21 16.08 32.95
CA THR A 230 -0.82 15.79 31.93
C THR A 230 -1.35 14.35 32.00
N ARG A 231 -0.67 13.44 32.69
CA ARG A 231 -1.15 12.07 32.95
C ARG A 231 -2.20 12.07 34.06
N ASP A 232 -1.93 12.78 35.15
CA ASP A 232 -2.85 12.86 36.29
C ASP A 232 -4.17 13.57 35.92
N ALA A 233 -4.08 14.64 35.12
CA ALA A 233 -5.26 15.34 34.60
C ALA A 233 -6.11 14.49 33.62
N LYS A 234 -5.50 13.51 32.95
CA LYS A 234 -6.22 12.53 32.11
C LYS A 234 -6.92 11.46 32.95
N GLU A 235 -6.33 11.01 34.05
CA GLU A 235 -6.96 10.06 34.99
C GLU A 235 -8.15 10.71 35.71
N GLU A 236 -8.03 11.96 36.16
CA GLU A 236 -9.13 12.67 36.84
C GLU A 236 -10.36 12.93 35.94
N LEU A 237 -10.18 13.00 34.62
CA LEU A 237 -11.25 13.14 33.63
C LEU A 237 -11.96 11.80 33.31
N LEU A 238 -11.30 10.66 33.53
CA LEU A 238 -11.90 9.33 33.35
C LEU A 238 -12.79 8.92 34.52
N ASP A 239 -12.54 9.47 35.72
CA ASP A 239 -13.27 9.14 36.95
C ASP A 239 -14.50 10.04 37.24
N LYS A 240 -14.72 11.10 36.47
CA LYS A 240 -15.87 12.00 36.67
C LYS A 240 -16.93 11.82 35.58
N PRO A 241 -18.07 11.14 35.84
CA PRO A 241 -19.21 11.23 34.96
C PRO A 241 -19.75 12.66 35.02
N LYS A 242 -19.48 13.47 33.99
CA LYS A 242 -20.15 14.76 33.83
C LYS A 242 -21.60 14.49 33.48
N GLU A 243 -22.47 14.50 34.49
CA GLU A 243 -23.91 14.66 34.31
C GLU A 243 -24.17 15.98 33.60
N HIS A 244 -24.45 15.93 32.31
CA HIS A 244 -25.11 17.05 31.63
C HIS A 244 -26.62 16.87 31.80
N PRO A 245 -27.35 17.87 32.35
CA PRO A 245 -28.80 17.86 32.35
C PRO A 245 -29.30 18.05 30.92
N LEU A 246 -29.66 16.96 30.25
CA LEU A 246 -30.43 17.00 29.02
C LEU A 246 -31.89 17.28 29.39
N GLU A 247 -32.25 18.55 29.53
CA GLU A 247 -33.65 18.95 29.38
C GLU A 247 -34.05 18.72 27.92
N SER A 248 -34.79 17.62 27.71
CA SER A 248 -35.40 17.29 26.43
C SER A 248 -36.81 17.89 26.37
N PRO A 249 -37.14 18.75 25.39
CA PRO A 249 -38.52 19.08 25.09
C PRO A 249 -39.22 17.84 24.51
N LYS A 250 -40.25 17.36 25.20
CA LYS A 250 -41.15 16.31 24.72
C LYS A 250 -41.89 16.83 23.48
N GLU A 251 -41.69 16.19 22.33
CA GLU A 251 -42.58 16.38 21.18
C GLU A 251 -43.13 15.03 20.69
N GLN A 252 -44.45 15.04 20.52
CA GLN A 252 -45.32 13.87 20.47
C GLN A 252 -45.21 13.15 19.13
N LEU A 253 -45.05 11.83 19.20
CA LEU A 253 -45.13 10.90 18.07
C LEU A 253 -46.55 10.95 17.47
N LYS A 254 -46.70 11.46 16.24
CA LYS A 254 -47.90 11.23 15.42
C LYS A 254 -47.61 10.07 14.47
N ASP A 255 -48.49 9.07 14.56
CA ASP A 255 -48.59 7.89 13.70
C ASP A 255 -48.51 8.23 12.20
N GLY A 256 -47.76 7.40 11.46
CA GLY A 256 -47.71 7.35 10.00
C GLY A 256 -47.54 5.91 9.51
N PRO A 257 -48.09 5.53 8.34
CA PRO A 257 -48.74 4.24 8.16
C PRO A 257 -47.81 3.11 7.69
N LYS A 258 -48.14 1.88 8.13
CA LYS A 258 -47.49 0.61 7.77
C LYS A 258 -47.69 0.29 6.29
N VAL A 259 -46.59 0.14 5.55
CA VAL A 259 -46.59 -0.38 4.17
C VAL A 259 -46.38 -1.90 4.24
N ASN A 260 -47.40 -2.67 3.85
CA ASN A 260 -47.31 -4.11 3.65
C ASN A 260 -46.76 -4.39 2.24
N TYR A 261 -45.67 -5.16 2.16
CA TYR A 261 -45.22 -5.72 0.89
C TYR A 261 -46.06 -6.96 0.57
N LEU A 262 -46.83 -6.89 -0.52
CA LEU A 262 -47.46 -8.07 -1.12
C LEU A 262 -46.44 -8.74 -2.04
N THR A 263 -46.04 -9.96 -1.70
CA THR A 263 -45.42 -10.91 -2.63
C THR A 263 -46.50 -11.56 -3.48
N ASN A 264 -46.34 -11.47 -4.80
CA ASN A 264 -46.85 -12.42 -5.79
C ASN A 264 -45.72 -12.70 -6.78
#